data_AF-A0A9E3TXX3-F1
#
_entry.id   AF-A0A9E3TXX3-F1
#
_cell.length_a   1.000
_cell.length_b   1.000
_cell.length_c   1.000
_cell.angle_alpha   90.00
_cell.angle_beta   90.00
_cell.angle_gamma   90.00
#
_symmetry.space_group_name_H-M   'P 1'
#
loop_
_entity.id
_entity.type
_entity.pdbx_description
1 polymer ?
#
loop_
_entity_poly.entity_id
_entity_poly.type
_entity_poly.pdbx_seq_one_letter_code
_entity_poly.pdbx_strand_id
1 'polypeptide(L)'
;MNTEKPSSKTSPSRPLTVFLAVQAILVGVAAAGAGYRYLQVEADSEMPALRTLPREVASENDEPQVITDRELASVLRKLRPRFDGVDTKIGIVDHNLRFWGVEATFDDPAFV
;
A
#
# COMPACT_ATOMS: atom_id res chain seq x y z
N MET A 1 -50.93 -35.47 -42.54
CA MET A 1 -50.71 -34.30 -43.41
C MET A 1 -50.10 -33.23 -42.51
N ASN A 2 -48.77 -33.15 -42.48
CA ASN A 2 -48.03 -32.31 -41.52
C ASN A 2 -47.70 -30.98 -42.19
N THR A 3 -48.22 -29.88 -41.65
CA THR A 3 -47.86 -28.53 -42.09
C THR A 3 -46.77 -27.98 -41.18
N GLU A 4 -45.53 -28.00 -41.65
CA GLU A 4 -44.43 -27.26 -41.01
C GLU A 4 -44.68 -25.76 -41.14
N LYS A 5 -44.63 -25.05 -40.00
CA LYS A 5 -44.75 -23.59 -39.94
C LYS A 5 -43.35 -22.99 -40.18
N PRO A 6 -43.16 -22.07 -41.13
CA PRO A 6 -41.84 -21.49 -41.36
C PRO A 6 -41.45 -20.57 -40.19
N SER A 7 -40.31 -20.87 -39.59
CA SER A 7 -39.67 -20.09 -38.53
C SER A 7 -39.26 -18.71 -39.06
N SER A 8 -40.05 -17.68 -38.73
CA SER A 8 -39.79 -16.30 -39.09
C SER A 8 -38.52 -15.80 -38.37
N LYS A 9 -37.45 -15.57 -39.12
CA LYS A 9 -36.25 -14.89 -38.62
C LYS A 9 -36.60 -13.41 -38.38
N THR A 10 -36.81 -13.04 -37.12
CA THR A 10 -37.03 -11.65 -36.71
C THR A 10 -35.73 -10.86 -36.85
N SER A 11 -35.69 -9.92 -37.80
CA SER A 11 -34.57 -8.99 -37.95
C SER A 11 -34.52 -8.02 -36.77
N PRO A 12 -33.36 -7.77 -36.15
CA PRO A 12 -33.25 -6.86 -35.03
C PRO A 12 -33.64 -5.44 -35.46
N SER A 13 -34.38 -4.74 -34.60
CA SER A 13 -34.79 -3.36 -34.85
C SER A 13 -33.56 -2.45 -34.92
N ARG A 14 -33.57 -1.47 -35.84
CA ARG A 14 -32.51 -0.45 -35.97
C ARG A 14 -31.99 0.12 -34.63
N PRO A 15 -32.83 0.50 -33.64
CA PRO A 15 -32.33 1.01 -32.36
C PRO A 15 -31.57 -0.05 -31.56
N LEU A 16 -31.97 -1.31 -31.61
CA LEU A 16 -31.26 -2.41 -30.95
C LEU A 16 -29.89 -2.64 -31.59
N THR A 17 -29.80 -2.62 -32.92
CA THR A 17 -28.54 -2.76 -33.64
C THR A 17 -27.57 -1.63 -33.32
N VAL A 18 -28.05 -0.38 -33.27
CA VAL A 18 -27.23 0.79 -32.90
C VAL A 18 -26.78 0.68 -31.44
N PHE A 19 -27.67 0.32 -30.51
CA PHE A 19 -27.33 0.14 -29.11
C PHE A 19 -26.24 -0.91 -28.91
N LEU A 20 -26.37 -2.08 -29.57
CA LEU A 20 -25.37 -3.15 -29.51
C LEU A 20 -24.04 -2.72 -30.14
N ALA A 21 -24.07 -1.97 -31.24
CA ALA A 21 -22.86 -1.44 -31.85
C ALA A 21 -22.12 -0.47 -30.92
N VAL A 22 -22.83 0.44 -30.25
CA VAL A 22 -22.25 1.37 -29.27
C VAL A 22 -21.68 0.62 -28.07
N GLN A 23 -22.39 -0.37 -27.54
CA GLN A 23 -21.90 -1.23 -26.45
C GLN A 23 -20.62 -1.97 -26.84
N ALA A 24 -20.59 -2.55 -28.04
CA ALA A 24 -19.40 -3.24 -28.55
C ALA A 24 -18.19 -2.29 -28.67
N ILE A 25 -18.41 -1.05 -29.13
CA ILE A 25 -17.36 -0.02 -29.19
C ILE A 25 -16.88 0.34 -27.78
N LEU A 26 -17.78 0.59 -26.84
CA LEU A 26 -17.42 0.96 -25.47
C LEU A 26 -16.61 -0.14 -24.76
N VAL A 27 -17.06 -1.40 -24.88
CA VAL A 27 -16.34 -2.55 -24.33
C VAL A 27 -14.98 -2.70 -25.01
N GLY A 28 -14.90 -2.52 -26.33
CA GLY A 28 -13.64 -2.57 -27.08
C GLY A 28 -12.64 -1.51 -26.60
N VAL A 29 -13.09 -0.26 -26.41
CA VAL A 29 -12.26 0.83 -25.90
C VAL A 29 -11.79 0.55 -24.47
N ALA A 30 -12.68 0.09 -23.60
CA ALA A 30 -12.33 -0.24 -22.22
C ALA A 30 -11.30 -1.39 -22.15
N ALA A 31 -11.50 -2.46 -22.92
CA ALA A 31 -10.59 -3.59 -22.99
C ALA A 31 -9.22 -3.19 -23.54
N ALA A 32 -9.19 -2.38 -24.61
CA ALA A 32 -7.93 -1.87 -25.17
C ALA A 32 -7.19 -0.96 -24.17
N GLY A 33 -7.91 -0.08 -23.47
CA GLY A 33 -7.34 0.79 -22.43
C GLY A 33 -6.78 -0.01 -21.24
N ALA A 34 -7.51 -1.01 -20.76
CA ALA A 34 -7.05 -1.91 -19.70
C ALA A 34 -5.82 -2.70 -20.12
N GLY A 35 -5.81 -3.27 -21.33
CA GLY A 35 -4.65 -3.98 -21.89
C GLY A 35 -3.43 -3.09 -22.03
N TYR A 36 -3.61 -1.85 -22.53
CA TYR A 36 -2.52 -0.88 -22.64
C TYR A 36 -1.92 -0.52 -21.29
N ARG A 37 -2.76 -0.28 -20.27
CA ARG A 37 -2.31 0.00 -18.90
C ARG A 37 -1.60 -1.19 -18.27
N TYR A 38 -2.09 -2.41 -18.49
CA TYR A 38 -1.45 -3.63 -18.01
C TYR A 38 -0.04 -3.78 -18.60
N LEU A 39 0.11 -3.61 -19.91
CA LEU A 39 1.41 -3.67 -20.59
C LEU A 39 2.37 -2.58 -20.10
N GLN A 40 1.89 -1.36 -19.82
CA GLN A 40 2.73 -0.32 -19.22
C GLN A 40 3.19 -0.68 -17.81
N VAL A 41 2.29 -1.16 -16.95
CA VAL A 41 2.65 -1.57 -15.58
C VAL A 41 3.69 -2.69 -15.63
N GLU A 42 3.56 -3.64 -16.54
CA GLU A 42 4.52 -4.73 -16.68
C GLU A 42 5.86 -4.25 -17.27
N ALA A 43 5.85 -3.29 -18.20
CA ALA A 43 7.06 -2.65 -18.70
C ALA A 43 7.79 -1.81 -17.63
N ASP A 44 7.04 -1.14 -16.76
CA ASP A 44 7.56 -0.32 -15.66
C ASP A 44 7.84 -1.15 -14.40
N SER A 45 7.49 -2.45 -14.39
CA SER A 45 7.69 -3.36 -13.27
C SER A 45 9.15 -3.84 -13.25
N GLU A 46 10.08 -2.90 -13.08
CA GLU A 46 11.45 -3.24 -12.70
C GLU A 46 11.43 -3.80 -11.27
N MET A 47 11.86 -5.06 -11.11
CA MET A 47 12.06 -5.60 -9.78
C MET A 47 13.09 -4.75 -9.05
N PRO A 48 12.84 -4.36 -7.79
CA PRO A 48 13.84 -3.65 -7.01
C PRO A 48 15.12 -4.48 -6.97
N ALA A 49 16.25 -3.85 -7.31
CA ALA A 49 17.53 -4.54 -7.32
C ALA A 49 17.79 -5.21 -5.95
N LEU A 50 18.15 -6.49 -5.98
CA LEU A 50 18.53 -7.22 -4.78
C LEU A 50 19.76 -6.55 -4.16
N ARG A 51 19.61 -6.02 -2.95
CA ARG A 51 20.71 -5.41 -2.20
C ARG A 51 21.29 -6.46 -1.26
N THR A 52 22.58 -6.75 -1.40
CA THR A 52 23.32 -7.60 -0.46
C THR A 52 23.74 -6.84 0.80
N LEU A 53 23.75 -5.50 0.72
CA LEU A 53 24.06 -4.61 1.83
C LEU A 53 22.78 -3.93 2.32
N PRO A 54 22.60 -3.78 3.64
CA PRO A 54 21.53 -2.96 4.20
C PRO A 54 21.56 -1.56 3.59
N ARG A 55 20.38 -1.05 3.19
CA ARG A 55 20.26 0.36 2.80
C ARG A 55 20.37 1.18 4.06
N GLU A 56 21.44 1.96 4.20
CA GLU A 56 21.52 3.00 5.22
C GLU A 56 20.44 4.04 4.92
N VAL A 57 19.37 4.00 5.71
CA VAL A 57 18.38 5.07 5.76
C VAL A 57 18.85 5.94 6.92
N ALA A 58 19.63 6.97 6.62
CA ALA A 58 19.90 8.00 7.61
C ALA A 58 18.54 8.58 8.04
N SER A 59 18.32 8.69 9.35
CA SER A 59 17.17 9.43 9.87
C SER A 59 17.34 10.88 9.44
N GLU A 60 16.65 11.29 8.37
CA GLU A 60 16.64 12.69 7.90
C GLU A 60 16.03 13.64 8.95
N ASN A 61 15.37 13.11 9.98
CA ASN A 61 14.59 13.88 10.94
C ASN A 61 15.41 14.33 12.17
N ASP A 62 16.59 14.88 11.97
CA ASP A 62 17.27 15.68 13.01
C ASP A 62 17.07 17.17 12.69
N GLU A 63 15.82 17.62 12.86
CA GLU A 63 15.40 18.99 12.58
C GLU A 63 15.11 19.74 13.90
N PRO A 64 16.13 20.35 14.54
CA PRO A 64 15.96 21.06 15.82
C PRO A 64 15.06 22.30 15.73
N GLN A 65 14.74 22.75 14.51
CA GLN A 65 13.76 23.81 14.26
C GLN A 65 12.31 23.32 14.40
N VAL A 66 12.08 22.01 14.23
CA VAL A 66 10.76 21.37 14.31
C VAL A 66 10.53 20.78 15.71
N ILE A 67 11.54 20.13 16.28
CA ILE A 67 11.50 19.57 17.64
C ILE A 67 12.83 19.84 18.33
N THR A 68 12.81 20.58 19.43
CA THR A 68 14.02 20.80 20.23
C THR A 68 14.36 19.61 21.12
N ASP A 69 15.64 19.43 21.50
CA ASP A 69 16.08 18.38 22.44
C ASP A 69 15.26 18.35 23.73
N ARG A 70 14.84 19.52 24.21
CA ARG A 70 14.02 19.67 25.42
C ARG A 70 12.62 19.08 25.22
N GLU A 71 12.03 19.31 24.06
CA GLU A 71 10.70 18.78 23.71
C GLU A 71 10.77 17.27 23.47
N LEU A 72 11.81 16.82 22.77
CA LEU A 72 12.09 15.39 22.60
C LEU A 72 12.25 14.69 23.96
N ALA A 73 13.08 15.23 24.85
CA ALA A 73 13.27 14.70 26.20
C ALA A 73 11.96 14.67 27.01
N SER A 74 11.11 15.69 26.88
CA SER A 74 9.79 15.73 27.53
C SER A 74 8.86 14.61 27.05
N VAL A 75 8.86 14.33 25.74
CA VAL A 75 8.09 13.22 25.16
C VAL A 75 8.65 11.86 25.59
N LEU A 76 9.97 11.68 25.50
CA LEU A 76 10.63 10.42 25.90
C LEU A 76 10.40 10.09 27.37
N ARG A 77 10.37 11.10 28.27
CA ARG A 77 10.01 10.88 29.68
C ARG A 77 8.59 10.35 29.89
N LYS A 78 7.64 10.69 29.01
CA LYS A 78 6.26 10.16 29.06
C LYS A 78 6.18 8.72 28.54
N LEU A 79 7.07 8.35 27.61
CA LEU A 79 7.16 7.01 27.05
C LEU A 79 7.94 6.03 27.94
N ARG A 80 8.59 6.51 29.00
CA ARG A 80 9.30 5.67 29.96
C ARG A 80 8.33 4.62 30.51
N PRO A 81 8.56 3.32 30.28
CA PRO A 81 7.70 2.27 30.79
C PRO A 81 7.67 2.37 32.31
N ARG A 82 6.49 2.55 32.88
CA ARG A 82 6.26 2.32 34.31
C ARG A 82 5.81 0.87 34.44
N PHE A 83 6.58 0.04 35.14
CA PHE A 83 6.20 -1.33 35.47
C PHE A 83 5.15 -1.36 36.59
N ASP A 84 4.16 -0.47 36.50
CA ASP A 84 3.09 -0.31 37.48
C ASP A 84 1.86 -1.06 36.95
N GLY A 85 1.84 -2.39 37.10
CA GLY A 85 0.69 -3.23 36.73
C GLY A 85 1.03 -4.68 36.43
N VAL A 86 0.01 -5.54 36.48
CA VAL A 86 0.08 -6.95 36.05
C VAL A 86 0.13 -6.97 34.51
N ASP A 87 1.17 -7.62 33.96
CA ASP A 87 1.34 -7.93 32.54
C ASP A 87 1.62 -6.75 31.58
N THR A 88 2.68 -5.96 31.83
CA THR A 88 3.41 -5.36 30.70
C THR A 88 4.07 -6.50 29.93
N LYS A 89 3.41 -7.02 28.88
CA LYS A 89 3.97 -8.09 28.04
C LYS A 89 5.30 -7.62 27.49
N ILE A 90 6.39 -8.18 28.02
CA ILE A 90 7.78 -7.83 27.66
C ILE A 90 7.97 -7.88 26.14
N GLY A 91 7.26 -8.75 25.43
CA GLY A 91 7.28 -8.81 23.96
C GLY A 91 6.84 -7.52 23.25
N ILE A 92 5.92 -6.73 23.82
CA ILE A 92 5.51 -5.43 23.24
C ILE A 92 6.60 -4.38 23.48
N VAL A 93 7.22 -4.41 24.66
CA VAL A 93 8.34 -3.52 24.99
C VAL A 93 9.58 -3.85 24.14
N ASP A 94 9.91 -5.14 24.00
CA ASP A 94 10.98 -5.65 23.15
C ASP A 94 10.76 -5.28 21.67
N HIS A 95 9.54 -5.46 21.16
CA HIS A 95 9.20 -5.07 19.79
C HIS A 95 9.36 -3.56 19.55
N ASN A 96 8.96 -2.73 20.50
CA ASN A 96 9.09 -1.28 20.40
C ASN A 96 10.55 -0.81 20.55
N LEU A 97 11.33 -1.45 21.42
CA LEU A 97 12.76 -1.14 21.59
C LEU A 97 13.61 -1.58 20.40
N ARG A 98 13.21 -2.64 19.68
CA ARG A 98 13.88 -3.05 18.43
C ARG A 98 13.78 -2.04 17.29
N PHE A 99 12.91 -1.03 17.38
CA PHE A 99 12.92 0.10 16.44
C PHE A 99 14.12 1.02 16.65
N TRP A 100 14.71 0.99 17.84
CA TRP A 100 15.94 1.70 18.13
C TRP A 100 17.08 0.76 17.71
N GLY A 101 17.82 1.16 16.68
CA GLY A 101 18.90 0.35 16.09
C GLY A 101 19.95 -0.08 17.12
N VAL A 102 20.82 -1.02 16.74
CA VAL A 102 21.82 -1.64 17.63
C VAL A 102 22.82 -0.63 18.20
N GLU A 103 22.90 0.54 17.57
CA GLU A 103 23.77 1.67 17.89
C GLU A 103 23.14 2.67 18.88
N ALA A 104 21.90 2.47 19.33
CA ALA A 104 21.25 3.38 20.28
C ALA A 104 21.96 3.36 21.65
N THR A 105 22.56 4.49 22.03
CA THR A 105 23.19 4.69 23.34
C THR A 105 22.31 5.54 24.24
N PHE A 106 22.08 5.11 25.48
CA PHE A 106 21.34 5.86 26.49
C PHE A 106 22.32 6.39 27.54
N ASP A 107 22.56 7.70 27.51
CA ASP A 107 23.49 8.37 28.43
C ASP A 107 22.72 9.16 29.51
N ASP A 108 21.70 8.52 30.08
CA ASP A 108 20.92 9.10 31.19
C ASP A 108 21.48 8.56 32.53
N PRO A 109 21.99 9.44 33.43
CA PRO A 109 22.54 9.03 34.72
C PRO A 109 21.53 8.33 35.65
N ALA A 110 20.23 8.34 35.32
CA ALA A 110 19.20 7.56 36.00
C ALA A 110 19.06 6.11 35.49
N PHE A 111 19.89 5.67 34.54
CA PHE A 111 19.93 4.31 33.99
C PHE A 111 21.21 3.52 34.38
N VAL A 112 22.04 4.06 35.28
CA VAL A 112 23.14 3.34 35.95
C VAL A 112 22.63 2.67 37.23
#